data_AF-A0AAJ1JAN6-F1
#
_entry.id   AF-A0AAJ1JAN6-F1
#
_cell.length_a   1.000
_cell.length_b   1.000
_cell.length_c   1.000
_cell.angle_alpha   90.00
_cell.angle_beta   90.00
_cell.angle_gamma   90.00
#
_symmetry.space_group_name_H-M   'P 1'
#
loop_
_entity.id
_entity.type
_entity.pdbx_description
1 polymer ?
#
loop_
_entity_poly.entity_id
_entity_poly.type
_entity_poly.pdbx_seq_one_letter_code
_entity_poly.pdbx_strand_id
1 'polypeptide(L)'
;MSDELFILDNVNAALNHYSMGNGIENGLYPHSPAYWCSEQVAKLTDAEREAALFRLSVWDVIYCPVRAIDELRKPGSDVWNYSIAEMLTDSSKNDLLVSACAIWGWGLTEESDNTSCHLAASNLVFAVLAQEQYDSDIMNEFENLEIKEVRSKAAKAKHEAYYAPLKAQFLKWAQEIIDTTSGAMTKKSLATAVDTRYLGWIKENPRGTSEYRKLHPLNDNGELLKEPVYRTIYGWVEKLLPTNRRPSKKK
;
A
#
# COMPACT_ATOMS: atom_id res chain seq x y z
N MET A 1 34.99 -1.87 15.26
CA MET A 1 33.98 -1.25 14.38
C MET A 1 32.69 -1.99 14.60
N SER A 2 31.54 -1.32 14.51
CA SER A 2 30.27 -1.90 14.93
C SER A 2 29.77 -2.95 13.94
N ASP A 3 29.36 -4.11 14.44
CA ASP A 3 28.67 -5.17 13.70
C ASP A 3 27.19 -4.79 13.41
N GLU A 4 26.79 -3.55 13.67
CA GLU A 4 25.41 -3.07 13.59
C GLU A 4 25.20 -2.24 12.32
N LEU A 5 24.14 -2.55 11.58
CA LEU A 5 23.77 -1.86 10.34
C LEU A 5 23.04 -0.54 10.63
N PHE A 6 22.08 -0.56 11.57
CA PHE A 6 21.14 0.54 11.84
C PHE A 6 21.62 1.42 13.00
N ILE A 7 22.76 2.07 12.82
CA ILE A 7 23.35 3.01 13.78
C ILE A 7 23.55 4.40 13.19
N LEU A 8 23.56 5.41 14.06
CA LEU A 8 23.72 6.81 13.67
C LEU A 8 25.05 7.07 12.95
N ASP A 9 26.12 6.36 13.32
CA ASP A 9 27.43 6.51 12.67
C ASP A 9 27.37 6.19 11.17
N ASN A 10 26.67 5.12 10.80
CA ASN A 10 26.48 4.76 9.40
C ASN A 10 25.62 5.81 8.68
N VAL A 11 24.56 6.32 9.32
CA VAL A 11 23.75 7.42 8.77
C VAL A 11 24.62 8.65 8.49
N ASN A 12 25.46 9.05 9.45
CA ASN A 12 26.34 10.20 9.33
C ASN A 12 27.42 9.98 8.26
N ALA A 13 27.95 8.77 8.11
CA ALA A 13 28.86 8.42 7.02
C ALA A 13 28.20 8.63 5.65
N ALA A 14 26.96 8.17 5.47
CA ALA A 14 26.20 8.41 4.24
C ALA A 14 25.93 9.90 4.02
N LEU A 15 25.45 10.63 5.03
CA LEU A 15 25.19 12.07 4.91
C LEU A 15 26.44 12.84 4.47
N ASN A 16 27.60 12.52 5.05
CA ASN A 16 28.87 13.14 4.66
C ASN A 16 29.23 12.82 3.20
N HIS A 17 29.07 11.57 2.78
CA HIS A 17 29.43 11.10 1.44
C HIS A 17 28.51 11.67 0.35
N TYR A 18 27.21 11.72 0.61
CA TYR A 18 26.17 12.12 -0.36
C TYR A 18 25.70 13.59 -0.20
N SER A 19 26.36 14.40 0.63
CA SER A 19 26.04 15.82 0.82
C SER A 19 26.31 16.71 -0.41
N MET A 20 25.58 17.83 -0.50
CA MET A 20 25.88 18.97 -1.39
C MET A 20 27.31 19.45 -1.16
N GLY A 21 28.20 19.19 -2.12
CA GLY A 21 29.64 19.49 -2.05
C GLY A 21 30.45 18.26 -2.44
N ASN A 22 30.37 17.20 -1.65
CA ASN A 22 31.09 15.94 -1.91
C ASN A 22 30.48 15.13 -3.08
N GLY A 23 29.16 15.21 -3.29
CA GLY A 23 28.51 14.50 -4.40
C GLY A 23 28.98 14.99 -5.79
N ILE A 24 29.20 16.30 -5.94
CA ILE A 24 29.65 16.91 -7.20
C ILE A 24 31.11 16.52 -7.50
N GLU A 25 31.99 16.49 -6.49
CA GLU A 25 33.40 16.12 -6.64
C GLU A 25 33.60 14.61 -6.90
N ASN A 26 32.71 13.76 -6.40
CA ASN A 26 32.75 12.30 -6.60
C ASN A 26 32.00 11.80 -7.86
N GLY A 27 31.49 12.70 -8.71
CA GLY A 27 30.69 12.32 -9.88
C GLY A 27 29.32 11.70 -9.55
N LEU A 28 28.88 11.82 -8.29
CA LEU A 28 27.57 11.37 -7.83
C LEU A 28 26.54 12.44 -8.20
N TYR A 29 25.78 12.15 -9.24
CA TYR A 29 24.79 13.08 -9.77
C TYR A 29 23.79 13.54 -8.69
N PRO A 30 23.38 14.83 -8.69
CA PRO A 30 22.32 15.38 -7.82
C PRO A 30 20.91 14.81 -8.08
N HIS A 31 20.83 13.69 -8.81
CA HIS A 31 19.62 12.98 -9.17
C HIS A 31 19.63 11.50 -8.73
N SER A 32 20.61 11.08 -7.93
CA SER A 32 20.62 9.72 -7.38
C SER A 32 19.63 9.58 -6.21
N PRO A 33 19.01 8.41 -6.01
CA PRO A 33 18.16 8.14 -4.84
C PRO A 33 18.90 8.36 -3.51
N ALA A 34 20.21 8.05 -3.47
CA ALA A 34 21.05 8.26 -2.30
C ALA A 34 21.18 9.75 -1.95
N TYR A 35 21.49 10.57 -2.94
CA TYR A 35 21.57 12.02 -2.77
C TYR A 35 20.25 12.62 -2.28
N TRP A 36 19.13 12.31 -2.96
CA TRP A 36 17.81 12.82 -2.56
C TRP A 36 17.45 12.40 -1.13
N CYS A 37 17.70 11.14 -0.79
CA CYS A 37 17.42 10.62 0.55
C CYS A 37 18.28 11.33 1.61
N SER A 38 19.57 11.51 1.36
CA SER A 38 20.46 12.24 2.26
C SER A 38 20.02 13.69 2.47
N GLU A 39 19.53 14.38 1.44
CA GLU A 39 18.94 15.72 1.60
C GLU A 39 17.69 15.74 2.48
N GLN A 40 16.85 14.69 2.45
CA GLN A 40 15.69 14.61 3.34
C GLN A 40 16.12 14.31 4.78
N VAL A 41 17.02 13.35 4.97
CA VAL A 41 17.48 12.91 6.30
C VAL A 41 18.32 13.99 6.99
N ALA A 42 19.05 14.82 6.24
CA ALA A 42 19.81 15.94 6.78
C ALA A 42 18.94 17.00 7.49
N LYS A 43 17.63 17.06 7.17
CA LYS A 43 16.67 17.98 7.82
C LYS A 43 16.26 17.53 9.22
N LEU A 44 16.46 16.26 9.54
CA LEU A 44 16.17 15.67 10.85
C LEU A 44 17.30 15.97 11.83
N THR A 45 16.98 16.09 13.10
CA THR A 45 17.94 16.11 14.20
C THR A 45 18.51 14.71 14.45
N ASP A 46 19.67 14.62 15.10
CA ASP A 46 20.28 13.31 15.43
C ASP A 46 19.35 12.46 16.31
N ALA A 47 18.63 13.08 17.26
CA ALA A 47 17.64 12.38 18.09
C ALA A 47 16.46 11.80 17.27
N GLU A 48 15.99 12.53 16.25
CA GLU A 48 14.97 12.03 15.33
C GLU A 48 15.51 10.89 14.45
N ARG A 49 16.77 10.96 14.02
CA ARG A 49 17.42 9.89 13.27
C ARG A 49 17.60 8.63 14.12
N GLU A 50 18.04 8.75 15.36
CA GLU A 50 18.16 7.62 16.29
C GLU A 50 16.80 6.97 16.56
N ALA A 51 15.76 7.78 16.81
CA ALA A 51 14.41 7.26 16.98
C ALA A 51 13.90 6.51 15.74
N ALA A 52 14.20 7.04 14.54
CA ALA A 52 13.81 6.46 13.27
C ALA A 52 14.49 5.10 12.97
N LEU A 53 15.71 4.88 13.47
CA LEU A 53 16.43 3.61 13.32
C LEU A 53 15.85 2.48 14.16
N PHE A 54 15.17 2.80 15.26
CA PHE A 54 14.73 1.83 16.27
C PHE A 54 13.90 0.67 15.70
N ARG A 55 13.02 0.95 14.72
CA ARG A 55 12.13 -0.09 14.17
C ARG A 55 12.89 -1.12 13.32
N LEU A 56 13.94 -0.71 12.63
CA LEU A 56 14.71 -1.60 11.75
C LEU A 56 15.95 -2.18 12.42
N SER A 57 16.41 -1.61 13.54
CA SER A 57 17.51 -2.17 14.34
C SER A 57 17.21 -3.55 14.94
N VAL A 58 15.94 -3.98 14.99
CA VAL A 58 15.58 -5.37 15.34
C VAL A 58 16.28 -6.38 14.43
N TRP A 59 16.56 -6.01 13.18
CA TRP A 59 17.25 -6.89 12.24
C TRP A 59 18.72 -7.08 12.55
N ASP A 60 19.37 -6.11 13.21
CA ASP A 60 20.76 -6.26 13.71
C ASP A 60 20.85 -7.29 14.84
N VAL A 61 19.75 -7.51 15.57
CA VAL A 61 19.66 -8.55 16.61
C VAL A 61 19.41 -9.93 16.00
N ILE A 62 18.63 -10.00 14.92
CA ILE A 62 18.21 -11.26 14.30
C ILE A 62 19.27 -11.78 13.30
N TYR A 63 19.91 -10.87 12.58
CA TYR A 63 20.83 -11.17 11.49
C TYR A 63 22.10 -10.32 11.58
N CYS A 64 23.20 -10.87 11.08
CA CYS A 64 24.35 -10.03 10.78
C CYS A 64 24.05 -9.08 9.60
N PRO A 65 24.74 -7.93 9.48
CA PRO A 65 24.46 -6.91 8.46
C PRO A 65 24.35 -7.45 7.03
N VAL A 66 25.27 -8.34 6.63
CA VAL A 66 25.27 -8.97 5.30
C VAL A 66 23.97 -9.72 5.03
N ARG A 67 23.48 -10.50 6.00
CA ARG A 67 22.26 -11.30 5.85
C ARG A 67 21.01 -10.42 5.90
N ALA A 68 20.99 -9.38 6.73
CA ALA A 68 19.90 -8.41 6.75
C ALA A 68 19.75 -7.69 5.39
N ILE A 69 20.86 -7.26 4.80
CA ILE A 69 20.90 -6.66 3.46
C ILE A 69 20.40 -7.64 2.41
N ASP A 70 20.87 -8.89 2.44
CA ASP A 70 20.43 -9.90 1.47
C ASP A 70 18.93 -10.16 1.50
N GLU A 71 18.31 -10.15 2.69
CA GLU A 71 16.86 -10.31 2.80
C GLU A 71 16.09 -9.05 2.35
N LEU A 72 16.61 -7.85 2.62
CA LEU A 72 16.05 -6.57 2.14
C LEU A 72 16.11 -6.41 0.60
N ARG A 73 17.00 -7.13 -0.08
CA ARG A 73 17.05 -7.14 -1.55
C ARG A 73 16.02 -8.05 -2.20
N LYS A 74 15.40 -8.97 -1.46
CA LYS A 74 14.47 -9.98 -1.99
C LYS A 74 13.03 -9.54 -1.80
N PRO A 75 12.33 -9.07 -2.85
CA PRO A 75 10.92 -8.73 -2.73
C PRO A 75 10.11 -9.92 -2.24
N GLY A 76 9.27 -9.69 -1.22
CA GLY A 76 8.44 -10.74 -0.61
C GLY A 76 9.11 -11.59 0.47
N SER A 77 10.37 -11.33 0.85
CA SER A 77 10.94 -11.88 2.08
C SER A 77 10.23 -11.32 3.32
N ASP A 78 10.31 -12.01 4.45
CA ASP A 78 9.70 -11.54 5.71
C ASP A 78 10.30 -10.19 6.14
N VAL A 79 11.61 -10.02 5.96
CA VAL A 79 12.31 -8.76 6.25
C VAL A 79 11.83 -7.65 5.32
N TRP A 80 11.67 -7.92 4.03
CA TRP A 80 11.16 -6.96 3.06
C TRP A 80 9.72 -6.55 3.37
N ASN A 81 8.84 -7.52 3.66
CA ASN A 81 7.42 -7.26 3.96
C ASN A 81 7.26 -6.43 5.22
N TYR A 82 7.93 -6.81 6.31
CA TYR A 82 7.90 -6.05 7.57
C TYR A 82 8.49 -4.64 7.40
N SER A 83 9.64 -4.55 6.73
CA SER A 83 10.37 -3.29 6.63
C SER A 83 9.73 -2.31 5.65
N ILE A 84 9.06 -2.77 4.60
CA ILE A 84 8.53 -1.88 3.55
C ILE A 84 7.00 -1.80 3.58
N ALA A 85 6.31 -2.94 3.61
CA ALA A 85 4.86 -2.94 3.49
C ALA A 85 4.19 -2.42 4.78
N GLU A 86 4.67 -2.82 5.95
CA GLU A 86 4.09 -2.38 7.23
C GLU A 86 4.50 -0.95 7.61
N MET A 87 5.75 -0.53 7.30
CA MET A 87 6.21 0.83 7.63
C MET A 87 5.55 1.90 6.76
N LEU A 88 5.21 1.60 5.50
CA LEU A 88 4.45 2.52 4.66
C LEU A 88 3.00 2.72 5.15
N THR A 89 2.37 1.69 5.70
CA THR A 89 1.01 1.82 6.27
C THR A 89 0.96 2.69 7.53
N ASP A 90 2.06 2.80 8.26
CA ASP A 90 2.17 3.59 9.49
C ASP A 90 2.62 5.06 9.25
N SER A 91 2.77 5.49 7.99
CA SER A 91 3.36 6.80 7.65
C SER A 91 4.79 7.01 8.16
N SER A 92 5.56 5.94 8.34
CA SER A 92 6.95 5.93 8.83
C SER A 92 7.96 6.25 7.71
N LYS A 93 7.69 7.29 6.90
CA LYS A 93 8.59 7.70 5.80
C LYS A 93 10.02 7.96 6.29
N ASN A 94 10.17 8.65 7.42
CA ASN A 94 11.49 8.98 7.95
C ASN A 94 12.27 7.73 8.37
N ASP A 95 11.62 6.76 9.01
CA ASP A 95 12.24 5.49 9.41
C ASP A 95 12.87 4.77 8.21
N LEU A 96 12.16 4.71 7.10
CA LEU A 96 12.65 4.11 5.84
C LEU A 96 13.85 4.88 5.26
N LEU A 97 13.78 6.21 5.22
CA LEU A 97 14.85 7.05 4.67
C LEU A 97 16.11 7.05 5.53
N VAL A 98 15.96 7.14 6.86
CA VAL A 98 17.09 7.07 7.79
C VAL A 98 17.75 5.70 7.70
N SER A 99 16.97 4.63 7.63
CA SER A 99 17.47 3.27 7.50
C SER A 99 18.17 3.02 6.17
N ALA A 100 17.67 3.61 5.07
CA ALA A 100 18.38 3.60 3.79
C ALA A 100 19.74 4.31 3.88
N CYS A 101 19.82 5.45 4.58
CA CYS A 101 21.10 6.12 4.82
C CYS A 101 22.06 5.26 5.65
N ALA A 102 21.56 4.55 6.67
CA ALA A 102 22.39 3.63 7.45
C ALA A 102 22.97 2.51 6.58
N ILE A 103 22.15 1.89 5.72
CA ILE A 103 22.61 0.84 4.78
C ILE A 103 23.65 1.38 3.80
N TRP A 104 23.43 2.56 3.22
CA TRP A 104 24.41 3.17 2.33
C TRP A 104 25.72 3.50 3.03
N GLY A 105 25.66 4.01 4.26
CA GLY A 105 26.85 4.34 5.03
C GLY A 105 27.67 3.13 5.41
N TRP A 106 27.00 2.03 5.77
CA TRP A 106 27.64 0.74 5.97
C TRP A 106 28.27 0.22 4.66
N GLY A 107 27.61 0.45 3.52
CA GLY A 107 28.10 0.18 2.17
C GLY A 107 29.39 0.93 1.75
N LEU A 108 29.81 1.94 2.52
CA LEU A 108 31.07 2.65 2.32
C LEU A 108 32.26 1.98 3.03
N THR A 109 32.01 0.95 3.84
CA THR A 109 33.06 0.20 4.56
C THR A 109 33.69 -0.87 3.67
N GLU A 110 34.96 -1.19 3.89
CA GLU A 110 35.71 -2.19 3.10
C GLU A 110 35.15 -3.62 3.21
N GLU A 111 34.33 -3.89 4.23
CA GLU A 111 33.75 -5.20 4.52
C GLU A 111 32.42 -5.46 3.79
N SER A 112 31.90 -4.46 3.08
CA SER A 112 30.56 -4.47 2.49
C SER A 112 30.55 -4.75 0.99
N ASP A 113 29.54 -5.49 0.52
CA ASP A 113 29.20 -5.51 -0.91
C ASP A 113 28.36 -4.27 -1.24
N ASN A 114 29.06 -3.22 -1.66
CA ASN A 114 28.46 -1.93 -1.98
C ASN A 114 27.27 -2.05 -2.97
N THR A 115 27.32 -2.98 -3.93
CA THR A 115 26.21 -3.18 -4.88
C THR A 115 24.95 -3.66 -4.17
N SER A 116 25.11 -4.58 -3.23
CA SER A 116 24.01 -5.11 -2.41
C SER A 116 23.42 -4.06 -1.48
N CYS A 117 24.28 -3.26 -0.84
CA CYS A 117 23.86 -2.13 -0.01
C CYS A 117 23.06 -1.11 -0.82
N HIS A 118 23.55 -0.74 -2.01
CA HIS A 118 22.85 0.18 -2.90
C HIS A 118 21.46 -0.35 -3.28
N LEU A 119 21.34 -1.62 -3.66
CA LEU A 119 20.04 -2.18 -4.03
C LEU A 119 19.06 -2.21 -2.85
N ALA A 120 19.52 -2.66 -1.67
CA ALA A 120 18.67 -2.72 -0.47
C ALA A 120 18.18 -1.32 -0.04
N ALA A 121 19.09 -0.35 0.06
CA ALA A 121 18.74 1.02 0.41
C ALA A 121 17.85 1.68 -0.66
N SER A 122 18.12 1.44 -1.95
CA SER A 122 17.27 1.93 -3.03
C SER A 122 15.86 1.36 -2.96
N ASN A 123 15.66 0.09 -2.57
CA ASN A 123 14.32 -0.47 -2.40
C ASN A 123 13.50 0.31 -1.36
N LEU A 124 14.12 0.67 -0.22
CA LEU A 124 13.46 1.46 0.83
C LEU A 124 13.07 2.86 0.31
N VAL A 125 13.99 3.53 -0.39
CA VAL A 125 13.74 4.88 -0.92
C VAL A 125 12.72 4.88 -2.06
N PHE A 126 12.76 3.89 -2.95
CA PHE A 126 11.77 3.75 -4.01
C PHE A 126 10.38 3.49 -3.45
N ALA A 127 10.27 2.72 -2.37
CA ALA A 127 8.99 2.47 -1.74
C ALA A 127 8.36 3.76 -1.17
N VAL A 128 9.18 4.60 -0.52
CA VAL A 128 8.76 5.95 -0.07
C VAL A 128 8.30 6.80 -1.26
N LEU A 129 9.13 6.93 -2.31
CA LEU A 129 8.81 7.76 -3.47
C LEU A 129 7.55 7.29 -4.20
N ALA A 130 7.36 5.98 -4.32
CA ALA A 130 6.16 5.41 -4.93
C ALA A 130 4.90 5.74 -4.11
N GLN A 131 4.98 5.70 -2.79
CA GLN A 131 3.88 6.09 -1.92
C GLN A 131 3.58 7.60 -2.03
N GLU A 132 4.61 8.45 -2.03
CA GLU A 132 4.42 9.90 -2.18
C GLU A 132 3.79 10.27 -3.52
N GLN A 133 4.20 9.60 -4.61
CA GLN A 133 3.60 9.80 -5.91
C GLN A 133 2.13 9.37 -5.92
N TYR A 134 1.83 8.20 -5.34
CA TYR A 134 0.46 7.70 -5.21
C TYR A 134 -0.43 8.66 -4.40
N ASP A 135 0.07 9.15 -3.27
CA ASP A 135 -0.64 10.11 -2.43
C ASP A 135 -0.85 11.45 -3.16
N SER A 136 0.16 11.93 -3.89
CA SER A 136 0.03 13.14 -4.71
C SER A 136 -0.99 12.97 -5.83
N ASP A 137 -1.00 11.83 -6.51
CA ASP A 137 -1.96 11.55 -7.58
C ASP A 137 -3.40 11.51 -7.05
N ILE A 138 -3.59 10.90 -5.86
CA ILE A 138 -4.87 10.94 -5.14
C ILE A 138 -5.24 12.37 -4.78
N MET A 139 -4.33 13.18 -4.25
CA MET A 139 -4.64 14.55 -3.84
C MET A 139 -4.95 15.46 -5.03
N ASN A 140 -4.21 15.32 -6.13
CA ASN A 140 -4.45 16.02 -7.39
C ASN A 140 -5.85 15.72 -7.95
N GLU A 141 -6.34 14.50 -7.73
CA GLU A 141 -7.70 14.08 -8.08
C GLU A 141 -8.82 14.84 -7.33
N PHE A 142 -8.49 15.54 -6.23
CA PHE A 142 -9.39 16.43 -5.50
C PHE A 142 -9.07 17.91 -5.70
N GLU A 143 -7.95 18.21 -6.34
CA GLU A 143 -7.52 19.58 -6.62
C GLU A 143 -8.52 20.23 -7.59
N ASN A 144 -8.95 21.47 -7.29
CA ASN A 144 -9.97 22.24 -8.02
C ASN A 144 -11.42 21.73 -7.93
N LEU A 145 -11.74 20.75 -7.08
CA LEU A 145 -13.12 20.39 -6.79
C LEU A 145 -13.73 21.30 -5.71
N GLU A 146 -15.01 21.65 -5.85
CA GLU A 146 -15.74 22.31 -4.76
C GLU A 146 -15.87 21.35 -3.55
N ILE A 147 -15.90 21.87 -2.32
CA ILE A 147 -15.98 21.07 -1.08
C ILE A 147 -17.14 20.04 -1.13
N LYS A 148 -18.25 20.38 -1.79
CA LYS A 148 -19.39 19.48 -1.97
C LYS A 148 -19.03 18.27 -2.86
N GLU A 149 -18.25 18.48 -3.90
CA GLU A 149 -17.79 17.46 -4.83
C GLU A 149 -16.70 16.59 -4.20
N VAL A 150 -15.77 17.21 -3.45
CA VAL A 150 -14.77 16.49 -2.63
C VAL A 150 -15.46 15.55 -1.64
N ARG A 151 -16.46 16.03 -0.89
CA ARG A 151 -17.23 15.20 0.06
C ARG A 151 -17.96 14.06 -0.64
N SER A 152 -18.55 14.31 -1.80
CA SER A 152 -19.24 13.28 -2.59
C SER A 152 -18.26 12.20 -3.08
N LYS A 153 -17.11 12.61 -3.64
CA LYS A 153 -16.07 11.71 -4.15
C LYS A 153 -15.43 10.90 -3.02
N ALA A 154 -15.12 11.53 -1.89
CA ALA A 154 -14.62 10.85 -0.69
C ALA A 154 -15.65 9.86 -0.11
N ALA A 155 -16.94 10.24 -0.03
CA ALA A 155 -17.99 9.34 0.42
C ALA A 155 -18.14 8.12 -0.51
N LYS A 156 -18.00 8.32 -1.82
CA LYS A 156 -18.00 7.24 -2.80
C LYS A 156 -16.80 6.31 -2.64
N ALA A 157 -15.59 6.85 -2.47
CA ALA A 157 -14.39 6.06 -2.23
C ALA A 157 -14.48 5.24 -0.93
N LYS A 158 -14.93 5.86 0.16
CA LYS A 158 -15.20 5.15 1.43
C LYS A 158 -16.25 4.05 1.26
N HIS A 159 -17.32 4.34 0.53
CA HIS A 159 -18.34 3.35 0.22
C HIS A 159 -17.77 2.20 -0.63
N GLU A 160 -16.94 2.47 -1.63
CA GLU A 160 -16.32 1.43 -2.47
C GLU A 160 -15.33 0.57 -1.67
N ALA A 161 -14.51 1.16 -0.81
CA ALA A 161 -13.60 0.43 0.06
C ALA A 161 -14.36 -0.44 1.07
N TYR A 162 -15.37 0.12 1.73
CA TYR A 162 -16.17 -0.60 2.73
C TYR A 162 -16.89 -1.82 2.15
N TYR A 163 -17.58 -1.64 1.03
CA TYR A 163 -18.31 -2.72 0.39
C TYR A 163 -17.43 -3.58 -0.52
N ALA A 164 -16.10 -3.37 -0.61
CA ALA A 164 -15.25 -4.11 -1.52
C ALA A 164 -15.33 -5.64 -1.30
N PRO A 165 -15.22 -6.18 -0.07
CA PRO A 165 -15.33 -7.62 0.17
C PRO A 165 -16.72 -8.16 -0.23
N LEU A 166 -17.76 -7.44 0.17
CA LEU A 166 -19.14 -7.83 -0.09
C LEU A 166 -19.49 -7.78 -1.59
N LYS A 167 -19.04 -6.74 -2.28
CA LYS A 167 -19.19 -6.57 -3.72
C LYS A 167 -18.47 -7.68 -4.47
N ALA A 168 -17.24 -8.02 -4.08
CA ALA A 168 -16.50 -9.13 -4.68
C ALA A 168 -17.25 -10.46 -4.50
N GLN A 169 -17.77 -10.72 -3.30
CA GLN A 169 -18.56 -11.92 -3.03
C GLN A 169 -19.86 -11.96 -3.84
N PHE A 170 -20.55 -10.83 -3.99
CA PHE A 170 -21.79 -10.76 -4.77
C PHE A 170 -21.54 -10.95 -6.27
N LEU A 171 -20.43 -10.41 -6.79
CA LEU A 171 -20.01 -10.66 -8.17
C LEU A 171 -19.67 -12.14 -8.39
N LYS A 172 -19.00 -12.79 -7.42
CA LYS A 172 -18.74 -14.23 -7.47
C LYS A 172 -20.05 -15.04 -7.48
N TRP A 173 -20.98 -14.75 -6.57
CA TRP A 173 -22.29 -15.41 -6.56
C TRP A 173 -23.08 -15.16 -7.84
N ALA A 174 -23.02 -13.95 -8.37
CA ALA A 174 -23.66 -13.60 -9.64
C ALA A 174 -23.09 -14.44 -10.79
N GLN A 175 -21.77 -14.61 -10.87
CA GLN A 175 -21.14 -15.44 -11.89
C GLN A 175 -21.55 -16.91 -11.76
N GLU A 176 -21.52 -17.47 -10.55
CA GLU A 176 -21.96 -18.85 -10.29
C GLU A 176 -23.43 -19.07 -10.71
N ILE A 177 -24.30 -18.08 -10.48
CA ILE A 177 -25.71 -18.12 -10.87
C ILE A 177 -25.86 -18.04 -12.39
N ILE A 178 -25.07 -17.21 -13.08
CA ILE A 178 -25.05 -17.13 -14.54
C ILE A 178 -24.61 -18.47 -15.13
N ASP A 179 -23.53 -19.05 -14.63
CA ASP A 179 -22.94 -20.28 -15.16
C ASP A 179 -23.86 -21.52 -14.98
N THR A 180 -24.68 -21.52 -13.93
CA THR A 180 -25.61 -22.62 -13.62
C THR A 180 -27.00 -22.46 -14.23
N THR A 181 -27.34 -21.28 -14.75
CA THR A 181 -28.67 -21.03 -15.32
C THR A 181 -28.71 -21.35 -16.81
N SER A 182 -29.50 -22.36 -17.18
CA SER A 182 -29.78 -22.66 -18.58
C SER A 182 -30.78 -21.65 -19.16
N GLY A 183 -30.30 -20.57 -19.79
CA GLY A 183 -31.14 -19.64 -20.55
C GLY A 183 -30.74 -18.17 -20.43
N ALA A 184 -31.48 -17.31 -21.12
CA ALA A 184 -31.24 -15.86 -21.10
C ALA A 184 -31.65 -15.27 -19.74
N MET A 185 -30.68 -14.75 -18.99
CA MET A 185 -30.91 -14.10 -17.71
C MET A 185 -31.09 -12.60 -17.86
N THR A 186 -32.03 -12.02 -17.10
CA THR A 186 -32.19 -10.56 -17.02
C THR A 186 -31.37 -9.97 -15.87
N LYS A 187 -30.97 -8.70 -15.97
CA LYS A 187 -30.29 -7.97 -14.89
C LYS A 187 -31.07 -8.01 -13.58
N LYS A 188 -32.40 -7.88 -13.65
CA LYS A 188 -33.29 -7.93 -12.49
C LYS A 188 -33.31 -9.33 -11.86
N SER A 189 -33.46 -10.38 -12.67
CA SER A 189 -33.46 -11.75 -12.14
C SER A 189 -32.13 -12.14 -11.50
N LEU A 190 -31.00 -11.70 -12.09
CA LEU A 190 -29.68 -11.90 -11.51
C LEU A 190 -29.56 -11.22 -10.13
N ALA A 191 -29.93 -9.94 -10.05
CA ALA A 191 -29.88 -9.18 -8.80
C ALA A 191 -30.78 -9.80 -7.72
N THR A 192 -31.99 -10.23 -8.07
CA THR A 192 -32.91 -10.90 -7.13
C THR A 192 -32.34 -12.23 -6.63
N ALA A 193 -31.72 -13.02 -7.51
CA ALA A 193 -31.12 -14.30 -7.11
C ALA A 193 -29.93 -14.10 -6.16
N VAL A 194 -29.06 -13.11 -6.43
CA VAL A 194 -27.94 -12.75 -5.56
C VAL A 194 -28.42 -12.21 -4.21
N ASP A 195 -29.43 -11.33 -4.21
CA ASP A 195 -30.05 -10.79 -2.99
C ASP A 195 -30.67 -11.91 -2.14
N THR A 196 -31.39 -12.85 -2.76
CA THR A 196 -31.96 -14.01 -2.07
C THR A 196 -30.87 -14.88 -1.45
N ARG A 197 -29.77 -15.13 -2.18
CA ARG A 197 -28.63 -15.90 -1.68
C ARG A 197 -27.95 -15.20 -0.51
N TYR A 198 -27.79 -13.89 -0.59
CA TYR A 198 -27.23 -13.09 0.50
C TYR A 198 -28.11 -13.15 1.76
N LEU A 199 -29.42 -12.99 1.62
CA LEU A 199 -30.36 -13.11 2.75
C LEU A 199 -30.36 -14.52 3.36
N GLY A 200 -30.18 -15.56 2.55
CA GLY A 200 -29.96 -16.93 3.03
C GLY A 200 -28.65 -17.04 3.82
N TRP A 201 -27.56 -16.52 3.27
CA TRP A 201 -26.24 -16.54 3.90
C TRP A 201 -26.21 -15.79 5.24
N ILE A 202 -26.88 -14.65 5.37
CA ILE A 202 -26.98 -13.92 6.66
C ILE A 202 -27.70 -14.75 7.73
N LYS A 203 -28.72 -15.53 7.35
CA LYS A 203 -29.43 -16.40 8.29
C LYS A 203 -28.52 -17.52 8.83
N GLU A 204 -27.65 -18.04 7.96
CA GLU A 204 -26.67 -19.08 8.31
C GLU A 204 -25.47 -18.50 9.07
N ASN A 205 -25.09 -17.25 8.78
CA ASN A 205 -23.94 -16.55 9.34
C ASN A 205 -24.40 -15.23 9.99
N PRO A 206 -25.09 -15.29 11.13
CA PRO A 206 -25.66 -14.10 11.75
C PRO A 206 -24.59 -13.13 12.25
N ARG A 207 -25.02 -11.90 12.54
CA ARG A 207 -24.19 -10.85 13.13
C ARG A 207 -23.46 -11.35 14.38
N GLY A 208 -22.17 -11.07 14.44
CA GLY A 208 -21.29 -11.48 15.55
C GLY A 208 -20.39 -12.66 15.21
N THR A 209 -20.72 -13.46 14.19
CA THR A 209 -19.87 -14.56 13.70
C THR A 209 -18.63 -14.04 12.97
N SER A 210 -17.57 -14.87 12.91
CA SER A 210 -16.35 -14.57 12.16
C SER A 210 -16.64 -14.41 10.67
N GLU A 211 -17.50 -15.26 10.10
CA GLU A 211 -17.87 -15.19 8.68
C GLU A 211 -18.62 -13.91 8.34
N TYR A 212 -19.54 -13.46 9.20
CA TYR A 212 -20.20 -12.17 9.03
C TYR A 212 -19.19 -11.02 8.96
N ARG A 213 -18.20 -10.99 9.86
CA ARG A 213 -17.18 -9.93 9.91
C ARG A 213 -16.28 -9.89 8.67
N LYS A 214 -16.04 -11.02 8.02
CA LYS A 214 -15.23 -11.06 6.78
C LYS A 214 -15.87 -10.29 5.63
N LEU A 215 -17.20 -10.35 5.51
CA LEU A 215 -17.95 -9.64 4.46
C LEU A 215 -18.47 -8.27 4.92
N HIS A 216 -18.52 -8.03 6.24
CA HIS A 216 -18.94 -6.78 6.87
C HIS A 216 -17.87 -6.30 7.86
N PRO A 217 -16.72 -5.81 7.36
CA PRO A 217 -15.70 -5.23 8.23
C PRO A 217 -16.28 -4.02 9.00
N LEU A 218 -15.64 -3.64 10.09
CA LEU A 218 -15.99 -2.39 10.78
C LEU A 218 -15.42 -1.20 10.00
N ASN A 219 -16.09 -0.04 10.08
CA ASN A 219 -15.50 1.20 9.59
C ASN A 219 -14.41 1.70 10.56
N ASP A 220 -13.72 2.79 10.20
CA ASP A 220 -12.67 3.41 11.03
C ASP A 220 -13.17 3.87 12.42
N ASN A 221 -14.49 3.99 12.60
CA ASN A 221 -15.13 4.32 13.88
C ASN A 221 -15.52 3.07 14.70
N GLY A 222 -15.17 1.86 14.23
CA GLY A 222 -15.54 0.61 14.89
C GLY A 222 -17.01 0.22 14.73
N GLU A 223 -17.75 0.85 13.81
CA GLU A 223 -19.18 0.64 13.62
C GLU A 223 -19.45 -0.34 12.46
N LEU A 224 -20.48 -1.18 12.65
CA LEU A 224 -21.08 -1.95 11.56
C LEU A 224 -21.93 -1.01 10.70
N LEU A 225 -21.52 -0.81 9.45
CA LEU A 225 -22.36 -0.14 8.47
C LEU A 225 -23.52 -1.04 8.03
N LYS A 226 -24.55 -0.40 7.47
CA LYS A 226 -25.80 -1.05 7.10
C LYS A 226 -25.59 -2.07 5.99
N GLU A 227 -26.37 -3.15 6.01
CA GLU A 227 -26.43 -4.12 4.92
C GLU A 227 -26.84 -3.44 3.61
N PRO A 228 -26.29 -3.85 2.46
CA PRO A 228 -26.60 -3.22 1.17
C PRO A 228 -28.07 -3.44 0.83
N VAL A 229 -28.74 -2.38 0.41
CA VAL A 229 -30.09 -2.49 -0.14
C VAL A 229 -30.06 -3.09 -1.54
N TYR A 230 -31.14 -3.74 -1.96
CA TYR A 230 -31.30 -4.34 -3.29
C TYR A 230 -30.80 -3.46 -4.44
N ARG A 231 -31.05 -2.14 -4.39
CA ARG A 231 -30.61 -1.19 -5.42
C ARG A 231 -29.08 -1.18 -5.60
N THR A 232 -28.34 -1.32 -4.50
CA THR A 232 -26.87 -1.39 -4.50
C THR A 232 -26.41 -2.70 -5.12
N ILE A 233 -27.02 -3.83 -4.74
CA ILE A 233 -26.76 -5.16 -5.31
C ILE A 233 -26.97 -5.14 -6.81
N TYR A 234 -28.13 -4.64 -7.24
CA TYR A 234 -28.48 -4.49 -8.65
C TYR A 234 -27.40 -3.69 -9.41
N GLY A 235 -26.97 -2.54 -8.89
CA GLY A 235 -25.94 -1.71 -9.52
C GLY A 235 -24.56 -2.38 -9.63
N TRP A 236 -24.25 -3.33 -8.75
CA TRP A 236 -23.01 -4.12 -8.84
C TRP A 236 -23.11 -5.21 -9.90
N VAL A 237 -24.16 -6.02 -9.87
CA VAL A 237 -24.26 -7.23 -10.71
C VAL A 237 -24.77 -6.96 -12.12
N GLU A 238 -25.48 -5.84 -12.35
CA GLU A 238 -26.04 -5.53 -13.68
C GLU A 238 -24.99 -5.39 -14.78
N LYS A 239 -23.73 -5.11 -14.39
CA LYS A 239 -22.60 -4.95 -15.30
C LYS A 239 -22.13 -6.28 -15.91
N LEU A 240 -22.47 -7.41 -15.29
CA LEU A 240 -22.10 -8.74 -15.76
C LEU A 240 -22.95 -9.21 -16.95
N LEU A 241 -24.13 -8.61 -17.17
CA LEU A 241 -24.98 -8.91 -18.31
C LEU A 241 -24.89 -7.78 -19.35
N PRO A 242 -24.34 -8.04 -20.55
CA PRO A 242 -24.26 -7.02 -21.58
C PRO A 242 -25.66 -6.53 -21.95
N THR A 243 -25.81 -5.21 -22.03
CA THR A 243 -27.00 -4.60 -22.61
C THR A 243 -26.97 -4.90 -24.11
N ASN A 244 -27.97 -5.61 -24.64
CA ASN A 244 -28.24 -5.64 -26.08
C ASN A 244 -28.40 -4.18 -26.55
N ARG A 245 -27.32 -3.57 -27.05
CA ARG A 245 -27.39 -2.27 -27.72
C ARG A 245 -28.27 -2.49 -28.95
N ARG A 246 -29.47 -1.92 -28.95
CA ARG A 246 -30.29 -1.80 -30.16
C ARG A 246 -29.39 -1.22 -31.26
N PRO A 247 -29.34 -1.80 -32.47
CA PRO A 247 -28.61 -1.19 -33.56
C PRO A 247 -29.16 0.22 -33.78
N SER A 248 -28.29 1.22 -33.76
CA SER A 248 -28.67 2.59 -34.07
C SER A 248 -29.24 2.62 -35.48
N LYS A 249 -30.53 2.95 -35.60
CA LYS A 249 -31.07 3.35 -36.90
C LYS A 249 -30.39 4.67 -37.26
N LYS A 250 -29.38 4.60 -38.13
CA LYS A 250 -28.94 5.77 -38.90
C LYS A 250 -30.16 6.26 -39.70
N LYS A 251 -30.57 7.49 -39.45
CA LYS A 251 -31.32 8.33 -40.39
C LYS A 251 -30.49 9.57 -40.61
#